data_AF-A0A6F9A4Q0-F1
#
_entry.id   AF-A0A6F9A4Q0-F1
#
_cell.length_a   1.000
_cell.length_b   1.000
_cell.length_c   1.000
_cell.angle_alpha   90.00
_cell.angle_beta   90.00
_cell.angle_gamma   90.00
#
_symmetry.space_group_name_H-M   'P 1'
#
loop_
_entity.id
_entity.type
_entity.pdbx_description
1 polymer ?
#
loop_
_entity_poly.entity_id
_entity_poly.type
_entity_poly.pdbx_seq_one_letter_code
_entity_poly.pdbx_strand_id
1 'polypeptide(L)' 'TGYDNYVLVASLDNVRNLSNILKAITFKDHAIFNATPSGLKVTVEDSKCLQANAFIQEGVMVTECKINTQEPEEPIHFEF' A
#
# COMPACT_ATOMS: atom_id res chain seq x y z
N THR A 1 -19.49 -0.92 14.02
CA THR A 1 -18.76 0.22 13.42
C THR A 1 -18.34 -0.24 12.03
N GLY A 2 -18.58 0.53 10.96
CA GLY A 2 -18.57 0.04 9.57
C GLY A 2 -17.23 -0.39 8.97
N TYR A 3 -16.28 -0.87 9.77
CA TYR A 3 -14.92 -1.26 9.33
C TYR A 3 -14.72 -2.77 9.15
N ASP A 4 -15.78 -3.57 9.29
CA ASP A 4 -15.66 -5.02 9.36
C ASP A 4 -15.26 -5.68 8.03
N ASN A 5 -15.34 -4.95 6.91
CA ASN A 5 -15.04 -5.46 5.58
C ASN A 5 -13.75 -4.90 4.95
N TYR A 6 -12.91 -4.19 5.70
CA TYR A 6 -11.65 -3.64 5.14
C TYR A 6 -10.45 -4.49 5.55
N VAL A 7 -9.61 -4.80 4.56
CA VAL A 7 -8.34 -5.53 4.75
C VAL A 7 -7.24 -4.63 5.32
N LEU A 8 -7.37 -3.31 5.13
CA LEU A 8 -6.47 -2.28 5.64
C LEU A 8 -7.28 -1.05 6.02
N VAL A 9 -7.16 -0.61 7.27
CA VAL A 9 -7.62 0.71 7.71
C VAL A 9 -6.42 1.45 8.26
N ALA A 10 -6.16 2.65 7.76
CA ALA A 10 -5.08 3.51 8.23
C ALA A 10 -5.61 4.94 8.35
N SER A 11 -5.28 5.59 9.46
CA SER A 11 -5.53 7.01 9.66
C SER A 11 -4.21 7.75 9.92
N LEU A 12 -4.14 8.99 9.46
CA LEU A 12 -2.97 9.84 9.61
C LEU A 12 -3.42 11.20 10.13
N ASP A 13 -2.75 11.69 11.17
CA ASP A 13 -3.01 13.03 11.69
C ASP A 13 -2.61 14.12 10.68
N ASN A 14 -1.60 13.84 9.85
CA ASN A 14 -1.11 14.75 8.83
C ASN A 14 -0.85 14.02 7.52
N VAL A 15 -1.75 14.20 6.56
CA VAL A 15 -1.66 13.64 5.21
C VAL A 15 -0.35 14.00 4.49
N ARG A 16 0.30 15.11 4.86
CA ARG A 16 1.57 15.52 4.25
C ARG A 16 2.70 14.52 4.49
N ASN A 17 2.68 13.80 5.61
CA ASN A 17 3.67 12.76 5.90
C ASN A 17 3.64 11.67 4.83
N LEU A 18 2.43 11.26 4.41
CA LEU A 18 2.27 10.30 3.31
C LEU A 18 2.51 10.95 1.96
N SER A 19 1.87 12.09 1.66
CA SER A 19 1.90 12.68 0.32
C SER A 19 3.30 13.10 -0.11
N ASN A 20 4.14 13.58 0.82
CA ASN A 20 5.51 13.98 0.49
C ASN A 20 6.37 12.77 0.13
N ILE A 21 6.23 11.67 0.88
CA ILE A 21 6.92 10.42 0.61
C ILE A 21 6.48 9.85 -0.74
N LEU A 22 5.17 9.80 -1.02
CA LEU A 22 4.66 9.28 -2.29
C LEU A 22 5.12 10.13 -3.47
N LYS A 23 5.05 11.47 -3.36
CA LYS A 23 5.54 12.38 -4.42
C LYS A 23 7.01 12.16 -4.75
N ALA A 24 7.84 11.82 -3.78
CA ALA A 24 9.27 11.57 -4.00
C ALA A 24 9.55 10.35 -4.88
N ILE A 25 8.60 9.42 -4.98
CA ILE A 25 8.74 8.19 -5.77
C ILE A 25 7.75 8.09 -6.93
N THR A 26 6.94 9.13 -7.18
CA THR A 26 5.91 9.11 -8.23
C THR A 26 6.51 9.52 -9.57
N PHE A 27 6.96 8.54 -10.34
CA PHE A 27 7.41 8.72 -11.73
C PHE A 27 6.62 7.85 -12.74
N LYS A 28 5.56 7.18 -12.27
CA LYS A 28 4.59 6.42 -13.06
C LYS A 28 3.18 6.62 -12.52
N ASP A 29 2.21 6.28 -13.35
CA ASP A 29 0.78 6.36 -13.01
C ASP A 29 0.33 5.27 -12.04
N HIS A 30 1.10 4.18 -11.94
CA HIS A 30 0.77 3.02 -11.12
C HIS A 30 1.86 2.71 -10.09
N ALA A 31 1.42 2.27 -8.91
CA ALA A 31 2.27 1.85 -7.80
C ALA A 31 1.66 0.61 -7.13
N ILE A 32 2.52 -0.24 -6.56
CA ILE A 32 2.14 -1.44 -5.81
C ILE A 32 2.22 -1.12 -4.32
N PHE A 33 1.12 -1.33 -3.60
CA PHE A 33 1.05 -1.15 -2.16
C PHE A 33 1.06 -2.51 -1.46
N ASN A 34 1.99 -2.69 -0.53
CA ASN A 34 2.13 -3.90 0.28
C ASN A 34 1.95 -3.51 1.75
N ALA A 35 0.81 -3.88 2.32
CA ALA A 35 0.52 -3.66 3.73
C ALA A 35 1.02 -4.85 4.56
N THR A 36 1.80 -4.57 5.59
CA THR A 36 2.29 -5.54 6.57
C THR A 36 1.98 -5.03 7.97
N PRO A 37 2.07 -5.87 9.02
CA PRO A 37 1.97 -5.39 10.39
C PRO A 37 2.99 -4.29 10.72
N SER A 38 4.19 -4.34 10.12
CA SER A 38 5.23 -3.34 10.33
C SER A 38 5.01 -1.99 9.62
N GLY A 39 4.02 -1.90 8.72
CA GLY A 39 3.72 -0.68 7.99
C GLY A 39 3.28 -0.90 6.53
N LEU A 40 3.37 0.16 5.74
CA LEU A 40 2.97 0.18 4.34
C LEU A 40 4.19 0.41 3.43
N LYS A 41 4.50 -0.56 2.58
CA LYS A 41 5.50 -0.40 1.52
C LYS A 41 4.82 -0.02 0.22
N VAL A 42 5.35 0.99 -0.46
CA VAL A 42 4.90 1.42 -1.79
C VAL A 42 6.06 1.27 -2.76
N THR A 43 5.80 0.58 -3.87
CA THR A 43 6.79 0.32 -4.92
C THR A 43 6.30 0.92 -6.22
N VAL A 44 7.17 1.66 -6.91
CA VAL A 44 6.92 2.15 -8.29
C VAL A 44 8.02 1.56 -9.16
N GLU A 45 7.65 0.96 -10.29
CA GLU A 45 8.59 0.32 -11.23
C GLU A 45 8.38 0.84 -12.65
N ASP A 46 9.47 1.01 -13.39
CA ASP A 46 9.47 1.25 -14.83
C ASP A 46 10.22 0.14 -15.57
N SER A 47 9.48 -0.64 -16.35
CA SER A 47 9.99 -1.51 -17.41
C SER A 47 11.20 -2.38 -16.99
N LYS A 48 11.23 -2.85 -15.73
CA LYS A 48 12.32 -3.64 -15.12
C LYS A 48 13.69 -2.95 -15.03
N CYS A 49 13.77 -1.65 -15.31
CA CYS A 49 15.02 -0.89 -15.33
C CYS A 49 15.14 0.10 -14.16
N LEU A 50 14.02 0.57 -13.62
CA LEU A 50 14.00 1.50 -12.48
C LEU A 50 12.94 1.06 -11.48
N GLN A 51 13.29 1.04 -10.20
CA GLN A 51 12.37 0.78 -9.12
C GLN A 51 12.65 1.75 -7.97
N ALA A 52 11.61 2.39 -7.45
CA ALA A 52 11.68 3.12 -6.18
C ALA A 52 10.76 2.47 -5.16
N ASN A 53 11.20 2.53 -3.90
CA ASN A 53 10.44 2.03 -2.77
C ASN A 53 10.31 3.15 -1.73
N ALA A 54 9.11 3.32 -1.21
CA ALA A 54 8.84 4.06 0.00
C ALA A 54 8.33 3.10 1.07
N PHE A 55 8.70 3.35 2.32
CA PHE A 55 8.19 2.58 3.44
C PHE A 55 7.69 3.54 4.52
N ILE A 56 6.42 3.36 4.91
CA ILE A 56 5.79 4.10 5.98
C ILE A 56 5.61 3.12 7.13
N GLN A 57 6.35 3.32 8.21
CA GLN A 57 6.26 2.49 9.41
C GLN A 57 4.92 2.67 10.13
N GLU A 58 4.46 1.63 10.82
CA GLU A 58 3.26 1.68 11.68
C GLU A 58 3.29 2.83 12.70
N GLY A 59 4.46 3.30 13.13
CA GLY A 59 4.54 4.43 14.08
C GLY A 59 4.14 5.79 13.48
N VAL A 60 4.06 5.89 12.14
CA VAL A 60 3.73 7.14 11.42
C VAL A 60 2.24 7.21 11.05
N MET A 61 1.54 6.08 11.07
CA MET A 61 0.11 5.98 10.75
C MET A 61 -0.60 5.28 11.91
N VAL A 62 -1.79 5.71 12.32
CA VAL A 62 -2.63 4.87 13.16
C VAL A 62 -3.25 3.81 12.23
N THR A 63 -2.55 2.69 12.09
CA THR A 63 -2.96 1.54 11.28
C THR A 63 -3.74 0.55 12.12
N GLU A 64 -4.98 0.26 11.71
CA GLU A 64 -5.75 -0.90 12.15
C GLU A 64 -5.79 -1.89 10.96
N CYS A 65 -4.73 -2.68 10.82
CA CYS A 65 -4.61 -3.72 9.80
C CYS A 65 -5.37 -4.98 10.24
N LYS A 66 -6.64 -5.13 9.82
CA LYS A 66 -7.31 -6.44 9.81
C LYS A 66 -6.98 -7.15 8.49
N ILE A 67 -5.79 -7.75 8.39
CA ILE A 67 -5.39 -8.50 7.20
C ILE A 67 -6.22 -9.79 7.13
N ASN A 68 -7.42 -9.70 6.54
CA ASN A 68 -8.17 -10.84 6.08
C ASN A 68 -7.63 -11.20 4.69
N THR A 69 -6.60 -12.04 4.63
CA THR A 69 -6.24 -12.71 3.38
C THR A 69 -7.42 -13.59 2.96
N GLN A 70 -8.27 -13.09 2.07
CA GLN A 70 -9.13 -13.97 1.29
C GLN A 70 -8.31 -14.41 0.09
N GLU A 71 -7.90 -15.68 0.09
CA GLU A 71 -7.45 -16.34 -1.14
C GLU A 71 -8.58 -16.22 -2.16
N PRO A 72 -8.30 -15.80 -3.40
CA PRO A 72 -9.35 -15.71 -4.40
C PRO A 72 -9.95 -17.11 -4.60
N GLU A 73 -11.27 -17.26 -4.40
CA GLU A 73 -11.97 -18.54 -4.56
C GLU A 73 -11.84 -19.09 -5.99
N GLU A 74 -11.61 -18.20 -6.96
CA GLU A 74 -11.34 -18.55 -8.36
C GLU A 74 -9.97 -18.02 -8.82
N PRO A 75 -9.19 -18.82 -9.57
CA PRO A 75 -7.93 -18.36 -10.14
C PRO A 75 -8.16 -17.17 -11.09
N ILE A 76 -7.44 -16.07 -10.87
CA ILE A 76 -7.46 -14.91 -11.77
C ILE A 76 -6.74 -15.31 -13.05
N HIS A 77 -7.49 -15.48 -14.13
CA HIS A 77 -6.95 -15.75 -15.45
C HIS A 77 -6.45 -14.43 -16.06
N PHE A 78 -5.14 -14.33 -16.29
CA PHE A 78 -4.56 -13.19 -17.01
C PHE A 78 -4.57 -13.50 -18.51
N GLU A 79 -5.30 -12.72 -19.29
CA GLU A 79 -5.10 -12.67 -20.74
C GLU A 79 -3.95 -11.70 -21.04
N PHE A 80 -2.96 -12.18 -21.81
CA PHE A 80 -1.80 -11.41 -22.28
C PHE A 80 -2.10 -10.80 -23.65
#